data_AF-A0A497D3X2-F1
#
_entry.id   AF-A0A497D3X2-F1
#
_cell.length_a   1.000
_cell.length_b   1.000
_cell.length_c   1.000
_cell.angle_alpha   90.00
_cell.angle_beta   90.00
_cell.angle_gamma   90.00
#
_symmetry.space_group_name_H-M   'P 1'
#
loop_
_entity.id
_entity.type
_entity.pdbx_description
1 polymer ?
#
loop_
_entity_poly.entity_id
_entity_poly.type
_entity_poly.pdbx_seq_one_letter_code
_entity_poly.pdbx_strand_id
1 'polypeptide(L)'
;MPVDKISEEWVVMRYFREKYKLFPKGKLVKSESPDFVLQVNRKKRIGIELTRFDYLANEAGSRNVLFQQLMYLIRQKEDKLRIYQKKLLNEYWLIISTESPEIFTEVMNNLLVTRAFTSSYDKLFLFDLFSGRITEKHELF
;
A
#
# COMPACT_ATOMS: atom_id res chain seq x y z
N MET A 1 -21.35 -3.91 -15.51
CA MET A 1 -20.11 -4.38 -16.16
C MET A 1 -19.07 -4.57 -15.07
N PRO A 2 -18.41 -5.73 -14.97
CA PRO A 2 -17.30 -5.87 -14.03
C PRO A 2 -16.21 -4.88 -14.46
N VAL A 3 -15.83 -3.98 -13.56
CA VAL A 3 -14.66 -3.12 -13.76
C VAL A 3 -13.48 -4.06 -13.88
N ASP A 4 -12.72 -3.98 -14.98
CA ASP A 4 -11.52 -4.80 -15.10
C ASP A 4 -10.51 -4.38 -14.01
N LYS A 5 -9.81 -5.37 -13.44
CA LYS A 5 -8.88 -5.16 -12.31
C LYS A 5 -7.80 -4.10 -12.62
N ILE A 6 -7.37 -4.00 -13.87
CA ILE A 6 -6.35 -3.04 -14.30
C ILE A 6 -6.89 -1.61 -14.22
N SER A 7 -8.16 -1.42 -14.61
CA SER A 7 -8.88 -0.15 -14.50
C SER A 7 -9.06 0.25 -13.04
N GLU A 8 -9.39 -0.69 -12.15
CA GLU A 8 -9.49 -0.43 -10.71
C GLU A 8 -8.16 0.04 -10.11
N GLU A 9 -7.06 -0.66 -10.40
CA GLU A 9 -5.72 -0.29 -9.93
C GLU A 9 -5.30 1.11 -10.41
N TRP A 10 -5.64 1.47 -11.66
CA TRP A 10 -5.39 2.82 -12.17
C TRP A 10 -6.23 3.88 -11.46
N VAL A 11 -7.49 3.59 -11.16
CA VAL A 11 -8.37 4.51 -10.42
C VAL A 11 -7.80 4.75 -9.03
N VAL A 12 -7.49 3.68 -8.29
CA VAL A 12 -6.89 3.78 -6.95
C VAL A 12 -5.58 4.57 -6.98
N MET A 13 -4.70 4.26 -7.92
CA MET A 13 -3.39 4.91 -8.01
C MET A 13 -3.49 6.40 -8.39
N ARG A 14 -4.39 6.77 -9.30
CA ARG A 14 -4.64 8.18 -9.64
C ARG A 14 -5.21 8.94 -8.44
N TYR A 15 -6.16 8.33 -7.73
CA TYR A 15 -6.77 8.92 -6.56
C TYR A 15 -5.75 9.11 -5.43
N PHE A 16 -4.92 8.10 -5.15
CA PHE A 16 -3.83 8.22 -4.18
C PHE A 16 -2.86 9.34 -4.56
N ARG A 17 -2.45 9.42 -5.84
CA ARG A 17 -1.55 10.46 -6.34
C ARG A 17 -2.14 11.87 -6.18
N GLU A 18 -3.45 12.03 -6.35
CA GLU A 18 -4.15 13.29 -6.14
C GLU A 18 -4.18 13.68 -4.66
N LYS A 19 -4.42 12.71 -3.76
CA LYS A 19 -4.59 12.97 -2.33
C LYS A 19 -3.26 13.09 -1.56
N TYR A 20 -2.22 12.37 -1.94
CA TYR A 20 -0.92 12.46 -1.28
C TYR A 20 -0.17 13.72 -1.72
N LYS A 21 -0.25 14.79 -0.93
CA LYS A 21 0.38 16.09 -1.25
C LYS A 21 1.89 16.03 -1.50
N LEU A 22 2.57 15.03 -0.91
CA LEU A 22 4.02 14.81 -1.05
C LEU A 22 4.37 13.82 -2.17
N PHE A 23 3.40 13.45 -3.03
CA PHE A 23 3.66 12.52 -4.13
C PHE A 23 4.66 13.11 -5.13
N PRO A 24 5.79 12.43 -5.41
CA PRO A 24 6.79 12.94 -6.33
C PRO A 24 6.24 13.15 -7.73
N LYS A 25 6.60 14.27 -8.36
CA LYS A 25 6.28 14.50 -9.77
C LYS A 25 7.05 13.50 -10.63
N GLY A 26 6.37 12.94 -11.62
CA GLY A 26 6.99 11.96 -12.53
C GLY A 26 5.97 11.27 -13.43
N LYS A 27 6.50 10.47 -14.36
CA LYS A 27 5.71 9.60 -15.23
C LYS A 27 5.43 8.31 -14.51
N LEU A 28 4.15 7.98 -14.33
CA LEU A 28 3.70 6.73 -13.73
C LEU A 28 3.42 5.72 -14.84
N VAL A 29 3.97 4.51 -14.73
CA VAL A 29 3.83 3.45 -15.73
C VAL A 29 3.39 2.16 -15.04
N LYS A 30 2.41 1.46 -15.63
CA LYS A 30 2.00 0.13 -15.16
C LYS A 30 3.12 -0.89 -15.42
N SER A 31 3.32 -1.81 -14.50
CA SER A 31 4.35 -2.84 -14.60
C SER A 31 3.84 -4.15 -14.01
N GLU A 32 4.42 -5.28 -14.42
CA GLU A 32 4.06 -6.59 -13.86
C GLU A 32 4.56 -6.77 -12.42
N SER A 33 5.63 -6.05 -12.04
CA SER A 33 6.26 -6.20 -10.74
C SER A 33 7.28 -5.06 -10.51
N PRO A 34 7.06 -4.17 -9.53
CA PRO A 34 5.82 -3.97 -8.79
C PRO A 34 4.69 -3.45 -9.69
N ASP A 35 3.46 -3.34 -9.19
CA ASP A 35 2.28 -2.94 -9.97
C ASP A 35 2.46 -1.66 -10.80
N PHE A 36 3.20 -0.69 -10.27
CA PHE A 36 3.54 0.54 -10.95
C PHE A 36 5.00 0.94 -10.74
N VAL A 37 5.55 1.67 -11.70
CA VAL A 37 6.84 2.35 -11.58
C VAL A 37 6.66 3.83 -11.84
N LEU A 38 7.02 4.65 -10.85
CA LEU A 38 7.10 6.10 -10.98
C LEU A 38 8.51 6.50 -11.39
N GLN A 39 8.64 7.04 -12.60
CA GLN A 39 9.86 7.62 -13.13
C GLN A 39 9.92 9.10 -12.72
N VAL A 40 10.62 9.39 -11.62
CA VAL A 40 10.78 10.76 -11.09
C VAL A 40 11.76 11.54 -11.97
N ASN A 41 12.91 10.92 -12.29
CA ASN A 41 13.89 11.44 -13.25
C ASN A 41 14.77 10.30 -13.79
N ARG A 42 15.79 10.60 -14.60
CA ARG A 42 16.70 9.59 -15.20
C ARG A 42 17.40 8.68 -14.19
N LYS A 43 17.62 9.14 -12.96
CA LYS A 43 18.36 8.42 -11.92
C LYS A 43 17.47 7.88 -10.79
N LYS A 44 16.23 8.37 -10.68
CA LYS A 44 15.31 8.04 -9.59
C LYS A 44 14.01 7.43 -10.11
N ARG A 45 13.78 6.18 -9.74
CA ARG A 45 12.56 5.40 -10.01
C ARG A 45 12.05 4.80 -8.70
N ILE A 46 10.74 4.84 -8.52
CA ILE A 46 10.06 4.31 -7.34
C ILE A 46 9.14 3.18 -7.81
N GLY A 47 9.31 2.00 -7.22
CA GLY A 47 8.39 0.89 -7.38
C GLY A 47 7.20 1.05 -6.44
N ILE A 48 5.98 0.87 -6.94
CA ILE A 48 4.76 1.02 -6.13
C ILE A 48 3.93 -0.26 -6.28
N GLU A 49 3.73 -0.93 -5.16
CA GLU A 49 2.86 -2.10 -5.03
C GLU A 49 1.52 -1.65 -4.43
N LEU A 50 0.41 -2.09 -5.04
CA LEU A 50 -0.93 -1.87 -4.55
C LEU A 50 -1.50 -3.17 -3.96
N THR A 51 -2.30 -2.99 -2.92
CA THR A 51 -3.10 -4.07 -2.39
C THR A 51 -4.34 -3.52 -1.74
N ARG A 52 -5.43 -4.28 -1.85
CA ARG A 52 -6.69 -3.98 -1.21
C ARG A 52 -6.81 -4.86 0.04
N PHE A 53 -7.19 -4.27 1.16
CA PHE A 53 -7.43 -4.96 2.42
C PHE A 53 -8.87 -4.72 2.83
N ASP A 54 -9.75 -5.52 2.27
CA ASP A 54 -11.14 -5.57 2.68
C ASP A 54 -11.39 -6.90 3.36
N TYR A 55 -11.52 -6.82 4.67
CA TYR A 55 -11.96 -7.92 5.48
C TYR A 55 -13.46 -8.15 5.21
N LEU A 56 -13.84 -9.40 4.93
CA LEU A 56 -15.26 -9.76 4.91
C LEU A 56 -15.77 -9.69 6.35
N ALA A 57 -16.47 -8.59 6.67
CA ALA A 57 -17.08 -8.30 7.96
C ALA A 57 -18.17 -9.31 8.41
N ASN A 58 -18.29 -10.46 7.73
CA ASN A 58 -19.30 -11.48 8.03
C ASN A 58 -18.99 -12.26 9.30
N GLU A 59 -17.79 -12.14 9.84
CA GLU A 59 -17.49 -12.59 11.18
C GLU A 59 -16.91 -11.41 11.93
N ALA A 60 -17.48 -11.06 13.08
CA ALA A 60 -16.90 -10.12 14.03
C ALA A 60 -15.59 -10.73 14.59
N GLY A 61 -14.56 -10.80 13.74
CA GLY A 61 -13.24 -11.28 14.10
C GLY A 61 -12.61 -10.30 15.06
N SER A 62 -12.27 -10.79 16.26
CA SER A 62 -11.49 -10.06 17.27
C SER A 62 -10.34 -9.26 16.63
N ARG A 63 -9.99 -8.09 17.17
CA ARG A 63 -8.85 -7.25 16.71
C ARG A 63 -7.58 -8.05 16.39
N ASN A 64 -7.33 -9.12 17.16
CA ASN A 64 -6.21 -10.03 16.95
C ASN A 64 -6.24 -10.72 15.57
N VAL A 65 -7.41 -11.10 15.06
CA VAL A 65 -7.57 -11.74 13.75
C VAL A 65 -7.28 -10.75 12.63
N LEU A 66 -7.82 -9.53 12.71
CA LEU A 66 -7.55 -8.47 11.73
C LEU A 66 -6.06 -8.15 11.70
N PHE A 67 -5.42 -8.02 12.86
CA PHE A 67 -3.98 -7.82 12.95
C PHE A 67 -3.19 -8.97 12.30
N GLN A 68 -3.52 -10.22 12.60
CA GLN A 68 -2.84 -11.38 12.00
C GLN A 68 -2.98 -11.41 10.48
N GLN A 69 -4.14 -11.05 9.95
CA GLN A 69 -4.38 -11.02 8.51
C GLN A 69 -3.64 -9.88 7.83
N LEU A 70 -3.63 -8.69 8.43
CA LEU A 70 -2.82 -7.57 7.96
C LEU A 70 -1.34 -7.97 7.92
N MET A 71 -0.84 -8.58 8.99
CA MET A 71 0.53 -9.06 9.09
C MET A 71 0.85 -10.14 8.05
N TYR A 72 -0.07 -11.07 7.82
CA TYR A 72 0.06 -12.09 6.78
C TYR A 72 0.14 -11.44 5.40
N LEU A 73 -0.75 -10.49 5.09
CA LEU A 73 -0.76 -9.77 3.82
C LEU A 73 0.55 -9.02 3.58
N ILE A 74 1.03 -8.26 4.57
CA ILE A 74 2.30 -7.52 4.49
C ILE A 74 3.46 -8.50 4.26
N ARG A 75 3.51 -9.62 5.00
CA ARG A 75 4.55 -10.63 4.83
C ARG A 75 4.57 -11.24 3.42
N GLN A 76 3.41 -11.52 2.84
CA GLN A 76 3.32 -12.00 1.45
C GLN A 76 3.90 -10.98 0.46
N LYS A 77 3.70 -9.67 0.72
CA LYS A 77 4.28 -8.60 -0.11
C LYS A 77 5.79 -8.44 0.10
N GLU A 78 6.28 -8.60 1.33
CA GLU A 78 7.73 -8.65 1.63
C GLU A 78 8.45 -9.77 0.89
N ASP A 79 7.88 -10.98 0.90
CA ASP A 79 8.47 -12.13 0.20
C ASP A 79 8.56 -11.89 -1.31
N LYS A 80 7.54 -11.23 -1.90
CA LYS A 80 7.57 -10.79 -3.29
C LYS A 80 8.60 -9.70 -3.56
N LEU A 81 8.71 -8.71 -2.68
CA LEU A 81 9.67 -7.61 -2.80
C LEU A 81 11.12 -8.14 -2.92
N ARG A 82 11.48 -9.15 -2.13
CA ARG A 82 12.81 -9.81 -2.20
C ARG A 82 13.13 -10.38 -3.57
N ILE A 83 12.13 -10.88 -4.29
CA ILE A 83 12.29 -11.39 -5.66
C ILE A 83 12.46 -10.23 -6.64
N TYR A 84 11.74 -9.13 -6.44
CA TYR A 84 11.65 -8.00 -7.37
C TYR A 84 12.79 -7.00 -7.24
N GLN A 85 13.45 -6.92 -6.07
CA GLN A 85 14.56 -6.00 -5.80
C GLN A 85 15.74 -6.15 -6.79
N LYS A 86 15.80 -7.25 -7.55
CA LYS A 86 16.71 -7.42 -8.71
C LYS A 86 16.61 -6.29 -9.75
N LYS A 87 15.49 -5.57 -9.81
CA LYS A 87 15.27 -4.44 -10.75
C LYS A 87 15.98 -3.14 -10.36
N LEU A 88 16.63 -3.10 -9.19
CA LEU A 88 17.44 -1.96 -8.70
C LEU A 88 16.70 -0.61 -8.81
N LEU A 89 15.42 -0.59 -8.41
CA LEU A 89 14.72 0.68 -8.19
C LEU A 89 15.27 1.36 -6.94
N ASN A 90 15.10 2.68 -6.85
CA ASN A 90 15.70 3.48 -5.79
C ASN A 90 14.89 3.41 -4.49
N GLU A 91 13.58 3.25 -4.61
CA GLU A 91 12.65 3.11 -3.50
C GLU A 91 11.53 2.14 -3.89
N TYR A 92 10.95 1.49 -2.88
CA TYR A 92 9.78 0.64 -2.99
C TYR A 92 8.72 1.09 -2.00
N TRP A 93 7.54 1.36 -2.49
CA TRP A 93 6.39 1.78 -1.70
C TRP A 93 5.32 0.69 -1.71
N LEU A 94 4.71 0.46 -0.57
CA LEU A 94 3.51 -0.37 -0.43
C LEU A 94 2.33 0.52 -0.08
N ILE A 95 1.26 0.44 -0.86
CA ILE A 95 -0.01 1.13 -0.57
C ILE A 95 -1.07 0.07 -0.30
N ILE A 96 -1.57 0.06 0.92
CA ILE A 96 -2.69 -0.76 1.37
C ILE A 96 -3.93 0.12 1.33
N SER A 97 -4.93 -0.27 0.53
CA SER A 97 -6.18 0.47 0.36
C SER A 97 -7.36 -0.28 0.96
N THR A 98 -8.36 0.43 1.47
CA THR A 98 -9.62 -0.14 1.94
C THR A 98 -10.78 0.81 1.67
N GLU A 99 -11.98 0.25 1.51
CA GLU A 99 -13.23 1.02 1.43
C GLU A 99 -13.95 1.14 2.78
N SER A 100 -13.50 0.46 3.83
CA SER A 100 -14.12 0.50 5.17
C SER A 100 -13.40 1.48 6.11
N PRO A 101 -14.08 2.53 6.60
CA PRO A 101 -13.55 3.45 7.60
C PRO A 101 -13.19 2.77 8.94
N GLU A 102 -13.92 1.72 9.31
CA GLU A 102 -13.68 0.92 10.51
C GLU A 102 -12.36 0.15 10.39
N ILE A 103 -12.16 -0.55 9.26
CA ILE A 103 -10.91 -1.23 8.94
C ILE A 103 -9.76 -0.22 8.89
N PHE A 104 -9.96 0.93 8.23
CA PHE A 104 -8.94 1.97 8.18
C PHE A 104 -8.49 2.38 9.59
N THR A 105 -9.43 2.62 10.50
CA THR A 105 -9.11 3.05 11.87
C THR A 105 -8.35 1.97 12.64
N GLU A 106 -8.78 0.71 12.56
CA GLU A 106 -8.13 -0.40 13.26
C GLU A 106 -6.75 -0.71 12.67
N VAL A 107 -6.61 -0.75 11.34
CA VAL A 107 -5.33 -0.96 10.66
C VAL A 107 -4.37 0.19 10.95
N MET A 108 -4.83 1.44 10.93
CA MET A 108 -4.03 2.60 11.28
C MET A 108 -3.48 2.49 12.70
N ASN A 109 -4.32 2.14 13.68
CA ASN A 109 -3.89 1.96 15.07
C ASN A 109 -2.80 0.90 15.17
N ASN A 110 -2.97 -0.23 14.49
CA ASN A 110 -1.95 -1.28 14.48
C ASN A 110 -0.66 -0.85 13.76
N LEU A 111 -0.75 -0.20 12.60
CA LEU A 111 0.42 0.26 11.84
C LEU A 111 1.24 1.32 12.57
N LEU A 112 0.59 2.24 13.28
CA LEU A 112 1.25 3.34 13.99
C LEU A 112 1.78 2.94 15.37
N VAL A 113 1.06 2.07 16.10
CA VAL A 113 1.41 1.73 17.48
C VAL A 113 2.36 0.55 17.57
N THR A 114 2.33 -0.38 16.60
CA THR A 114 3.09 -1.61 16.71
C THR A 114 4.50 -1.48 16.11
N ARG A 115 5.52 -1.58 16.98
CA ARG A 115 6.90 -1.94 16.59
C ARG A 115 7.02 -3.41 16.14
N ALA A 116 5.91 -4.12 16.02
CA ALA A 116 5.84 -5.57 15.83
C ALA A 116 6.37 -6.05 14.49
N PHE A 117 6.60 -5.15 13.53
CA PHE A 117 7.24 -5.50 12.27
C PHE A 117 8.05 -4.36 11.67
N THR A 118 9.17 -4.73 11.09
CA THR A 118 9.92 -3.91 10.13
C THR A 118 9.47 -4.29 8.73
N SER A 119 9.47 -3.32 7.82
CA SER A 119 9.14 -3.54 6.41
C SER A 119 10.35 -3.17 5.58
N SER A 120 10.63 -3.94 4.53
CA SER A 120 11.72 -3.63 3.59
C SER A 120 11.27 -2.61 2.52
N TYR A 121 9.99 -2.23 2.52
CA TYR A 121 9.50 -1.09 1.75
C TYR A 121 9.97 0.22 2.40
N ASP A 122 10.52 1.12 1.60
CA ASP A 122 10.94 2.46 2.06
C ASP A 122 9.77 3.28 2.58
N LYS A 123 8.56 3.04 2.04
CA LYS A 123 7.32 3.65 2.52
C LYS A 123 6.17 2.66 2.53
N LEU A 124 5.38 2.71 3.59
CA LEU A 124 4.13 1.96 3.72
C LEU A 124 2.98 2.93 4.00
N PHE A 125 1.95 2.87 3.17
CA PHE A 125 0.77 3.72 3.26
C PHE A 125 -0.48 2.90 3.54
N LEU A 126 -1.36 3.46 4.35
CA LEU A 126 -2.76 3.10 4.43
C LEU A 126 -3.60 4.18 3.72
N PHE A 127 -4.49 3.76 2.84
CA PHE A 127 -5.33 4.64 2.02
C PHE A 127 -6.81 4.30 2.14
N ASP A 128 -7.58 5.23 2.69
CA ASP A 128 -9.05 5.16 2.71
C ASP A 128 -9.59 5.63 1.35
N LEU A 129 -10.18 4.71 0.60
CA LEU A 129 -10.75 4.99 -0.72
C LEU A 129 -12.02 5.82 -0.66
N PHE A 130 -12.75 5.81 0.46
CA PHE A 130 -13.98 6.59 0.62
C PHE A 130 -13.65 8.05 0.95
N SER A 131 -12.83 8.29 1.98
CA SER A 131 -12.52 9.65 2.43
C SER A 131 -11.31 10.29 1.72
N GLY A 132 -10.48 9.48 1.06
CA GLY A 132 -9.21 9.94 0.48
C GLY A 132 -8.12 10.20 1.53
N ARG A 133 -8.32 9.78 2.78
CA ARG A 133 -7.33 9.91 3.85
C ARG A 133 -6.16 8.96 3.62
N ILE A 134 -4.95 9.46 3.87
CA ILE A 134 -3.71 8.70 3.74
C ILE A 134 -2.94 8.82 5.04
N THR A 135 -2.45 7.68 5.54
CA THR A 135 -1.51 7.61 6.65
C THR A 135 -0.26 6.87 6.20
N GLU A 136 0.91 7.46 6.44
CA GLU A 136 2.21 6.84 6.22
C GLU A 136 2.68 6.22 7.54
N LYS A 137 3.19 4.98 7.52
CA LYS A 137 3.85 4.40 8.68
C LYS A 137 5.18 5.12 8.87
N HIS A 138 5.33 5.82 9.99
CA HIS A 138 6.60 6.41 10.41
C HIS A 138 7.29 5.48 11.40
N GLU A 139 8.61 5.31 11.28
CA GLU A 139 9.41 4.74 12.38
C GLU A 139 9.44 5.77 13.51
N LEU A 140 8.64 5.53 14.57
CA LEU A 140 8.76 6.29 15.81
C LEU A 140 10.03 5.80 16.51
N PHE A 141 11.13 6.55 16.35
CA PHE A 141 12.40 6.37 17.05
C PHE A 141 12.18 6.30 18.57
#